data_AF-A0A1V9TZH4-F1
#
_entry.id   AF-A0A1V9TZH4-F1
#
_cell.length_a   1.000
_cell.length_b   1.000
_cell.length_c   1.000
_cell.angle_alpha   90.00
_cell.angle_beta   90.00
_cell.angle_gamma   90.00
#
_symmetry.space_group_name_H-M   'P 1'
#
loop_
_entity.id
_entity.type
_entity.pdbx_description
1 polymer ?
#
loop_
_entity_poly.entity_id
_entity_poly.type
_entity_poly.pdbx_seq_one_letter_code
_entity_poly.pdbx_strand_id
1 'polypeptide(L)'
;MINKKLPYIYFKTKSFHVYLRLWKLDDEWIGVSYSVRAYNSEEFYQGGSPLSNWYHDDLIVLLNEIDELMIMDEYVNTFKPLDDPYLDIVLKSKSGKKHLRINFYWDPTESRDHLSVYLNSKQIENLNMYLSLATGKITKDNEQIKILYDQGILQGD
;
A
#
# COMPACT_ATOMS: atom_id res chain seq x y z
N MET A 1 -19.43 6.27 -1.06
CA MET A 1 -19.45 4.83 -1.36
C MET A 1 -18.25 4.52 -2.24
N ILE A 2 -17.29 3.72 -1.76
CA ILE A 2 -16.10 3.34 -2.55
C ILE A 2 -16.55 2.38 -3.67
N ASN A 3 -16.17 2.69 -4.91
CA ASN A 3 -16.51 1.88 -6.08
C ASN A 3 -15.84 0.49 -5.97
N LYS A 4 -16.67 -0.56 -5.89
CA LYS A 4 -16.21 -1.96 -5.78
C LYS A 4 -15.45 -2.46 -7.01
N LYS A 5 -15.50 -1.71 -8.12
CA LYS A 5 -14.77 -2.03 -9.34
C LYS A 5 -13.31 -1.59 -9.28
N LEU A 6 -12.88 -0.72 -8.37
CA LEU A 6 -11.48 -0.28 -8.41
C LEU A 6 -10.51 -1.37 -7.96
N PRO A 7 -9.39 -1.60 -8.69
CA PRO A 7 -8.36 -2.55 -8.29
C PRO A 7 -7.83 -2.28 -6.90
N TYR A 8 -7.73 -3.32 -6.08
CA TYR A 8 -7.19 -3.27 -4.72
C TYR A 8 -6.29 -4.44 -4.43
N ILE A 9 -5.20 -4.15 -3.71
CA ILE A 9 -4.35 -5.17 -3.13
C ILE A 9 -4.82 -5.52 -1.72
N TYR A 10 -4.77 -6.81 -1.42
CA TYR A 10 -5.17 -7.39 -0.16
C TYR A 10 -3.96 -8.00 0.57
N PHE A 11 -3.75 -7.59 1.82
CA PHE A 11 -2.74 -8.16 2.71
C PHE A 11 -3.38 -8.88 3.89
N LYS A 12 -3.15 -10.19 3.97
CA LYS A 12 -3.53 -11.01 5.12
C LYS A 12 -2.40 -11.06 6.15
N THR A 13 -2.65 -10.59 7.36
CA THR A 13 -1.75 -10.75 8.53
C THR A 13 -2.35 -11.74 9.53
N LYS A 14 -1.64 -12.05 10.63
CA LYS A 14 -2.18 -12.94 11.69
C LYS A 14 -3.45 -12.41 12.36
N SER A 15 -3.62 -11.09 12.43
CA SER A 15 -4.70 -10.46 13.20
C SER A 15 -5.63 -9.60 12.36
N PHE A 16 -5.17 -9.16 11.19
CA PHE A 16 -5.86 -8.17 10.36
C PHE A 16 -5.80 -8.48 8.87
N HIS A 17 -6.80 -7.98 8.17
CA HIS A 17 -6.86 -7.85 6.73
C HIS A 17 -6.71 -6.39 6.35
N VAL A 18 -5.76 -6.09 5.48
CA VAL A 18 -5.55 -4.73 4.96
C VAL A 18 -5.94 -4.71 3.49
N TYR A 19 -6.68 -3.69 3.11
CA TYR A 19 -7.06 -3.41 1.73
C TYR A 19 -6.49 -2.06 1.36
N LEU A 20 -5.78 -1.96 0.24
CA LEU A 20 -5.29 -0.71 -0.33
C LEU A 20 -5.82 -0.60 -1.77
N ARG A 21 -6.42 0.55 -2.07
CA ARG A 21 -7.00 0.94 -3.36
C ARG A 21 -6.31 2.19 -3.87
N LEU A 22 -5.98 2.16 -5.15
CA LEU A 22 -5.40 3.25 -5.91
C LEU A 22 -6.19 3.39 -7.22
N TRP A 23 -6.50 4.61 -7.62
CA TRP A 23 -7.11 4.88 -8.92
C TRP A 23 -6.70 6.27 -9.42
N LYS A 24 -6.49 6.38 -10.73
CA LYS A 24 -6.20 7.67 -11.35
C LYS A 24 -7.40 8.61 -11.21
N LEU A 25 -7.17 9.82 -10.70
CA LEU A 25 -8.17 10.89 -10.69
C LEU A 25 -7.96 11.79 -11.91
N ASP A 26 -6.73 12.25 -12.11
CA ASP A 26 -6.27 13.03 -13.26
C ASP A 26 -4.77 12.77 -13.50
N ASP A 27 -4.07 13.65 -14.23
CA ASP A 27 -2.65 13.51 -14.54
C ASP A 27 -1.70 13.89 -13.39
N GLU A 28 -2.21 14.52 -12.32
CA GLU A 28 -1.44 14.94 -11.14
C GLU A 28 -1.78 14.08 -9.90
N TRP A 29 -3.05 13.66 -9.78
CA TRP A 29 -3.59 13.04 -8.58
C TRP A 29 -4.03 11.59 -8.74
N ILE A 30 -3.83 10.85 -7.65
CA ILE A 30 -4.30 9.48 -7.45
C ILE A 30 -5.19 9.46 -6.22
N GLY A 31 -6.38 8.88 -6.39
CA GLY A 31 -7.25 8.57 -5.28
C GLY A 31 -6.70 7.36 -4.54
N VAL A 32 -6.55 7.48 -3.23
CA VAL A 32 -6.03 6.42 -2.37
C VAL A 32 -7.09 6.07 -1.36
N SER A 33 -7.34 4.79 -1.09
CA SER A 33 -8.17 4.37 0.04
C SER A 33 -7.59 3.12 0.67
N TYR A 34 -7.59 3.09 2.00
CA TYR A 34 -7.19 1.92 2.75
C TYR A 34 -8.18 1.59 3.85
N SER A 35 -8.28 0.30 4.16
CA SER A 35 -9.06 -0.17 5.31
C SER A 35 -8.35 -1.33 5.97
N VAL A 36 -8.52 -1.42 7.28
CA VAL A 36 -8.02 -2.53 8.08
C VAL A 36 -9.21 -3.16 8.80
N ARG A 37 -9.34 -4.48 8.68
CA ARG A 37 -10.45 -5.26 9.23
C ARG A 37 -9.91 -6.39 10.09
N ALA A 38 -10.51 -6.62 11.25
CA ALA A 38 -10.26 -7.83 12.01
C ALA A 38 -10.93 -9.03 11.34
N TYR A 39 -10.49 -10.24 11.65
CA TYR A 39 -11.05 -11.47 11.06
C TYR A 39 -12.57 -11.63 11.24
N ASN A 40 -13.12 -11.08 12.33
CA ASN A 40 -14.52 -11.25 12.73
C ASN A 40 -15.26 -9.90 12.93
N SER A 41 -14.76 -8.77 12.41
CA SER A 41 -15.47 -7.49 12.50
C SER A 41 -15.61 -6.83 11.13
N GLU A 42 -16.63 -6.00 10.98
CA GLU A 42 -16.97 -5.36 9.71
C GLU A 42 -15.87 -4.38 9.24
N GLU A 43 -15.32 -3.57 10.15
CA GLU A 43 -14.20 -2.65 9.89
C GLU A 43 -13.55 -2.23 11.20
N PHE A 44 -12.21 -2.18 11.26
CA PHE A 44 -11.47 -1.68 12.43
C PHE A 44 -10.96 -0.26 12.18
N TYR A 45 -10.56 0.03 10.95
CA TYR A 45 -10.04 1.32 10.53
C TYR A 45 -10.30 1.54 9.04
N GLN A 46 -10.61 2.77 8.66
CA GLN A 46 -10.78 3.19 7.27
C GLN A 46 -10.15 4.57 7.09
N GLY A 47 -9.37 4.75 6.03
CA GLY A 47 -8.78 6.03 5.66
C GLY A 47 -8.54 6.12 4.14
N GLY A 48 -8.04 7.26 3.69
CA GLY A 48 -8.03 7.65 2.28
C GLY A 48 -9.43 7.99 1.74
N SER A 49 -9.50 8.38 0.45
CA SER A 49 -10.62 8.98 -0.26
C SER A 49 -12.01 8.53 0.25
N PRO A 50 -12.82 9.47 0.75
CA PRO A 50 -12.70 10.91 0.51
C PRO A 50 -11.65 11.64 1.38
N LEU A 51 -10.89 10.95 2.22
CA LEU A 51 -10.00 11.59 3.20
C LEU A 51 -8.60 11.97 2.68
N SER A 52 -8.09 11.35 1.61
CA SER A 52 -6.75 11.64 1.08
C SER A 52 -6.61 11.30 -0.41
N ASN A 53 -5.82 12.11 -1.11
CA ASN A 53 -5.30 11.87 -2.46
C ASN A 53 -3.77 11.99 -2.39
N TRP A 54 -3.06 11.26 -3.24
CA TRP A 54 -1.60 11.37 -3.35
C TRP A 54 -1.25 11.93 -4.72
N TYR A 55 -0.08 12.56 -4.81
CA TYR A 55 0.50 12.91 -6.09
C TYR A 55 0.92 11.64 -6.85
N HIS A 56 0.89 11.66 -8.19
CA HIS A 56 1.50 10.57 -8.97
C HIS A 56 2.97 10.36 -8.60
N ASP A 57 3.69 11.45 -8.37
CA ASP A 57 5.11 11.42 -7.98
C ASP A 57 5.33 10.71 -6.64
N ASP A 58 4.39 10.81 -5.69
CA ASP A 58 4.46 10.09 -4.41
C ASP A 58 4.45 8.56 -4.64
N LEU A 59 3.67 8.06 -5.59
CA LEU A 59 3.72 6.63 -5.95
C LEU A 59 5.03 6.22 -6.63
N ILE A 60 5.59 7.09 -7.48
CA ILE A 60 6.86 6.84 -8.14
C ILE A 60 7.97 6.75 -7.09
N VAL A 61 8.00 7.70 -6.14
CA VAL A 61 8.94 7.68 -5.01
C VAL A 61 8.78 6.39 -4.23
N LEU A 62 7.57 6.06 -3.75
CA LEU A 62 7.34 4.83 -2.98
C LEU A 62 7.77 3.57 -3.74
N LEU A 63 7.51 3.49 -5.05
CA LEU A 63 7.92 2.36 -5.87
C LEU A 63 9.44 2.24 -5.92
N ASN A 64 10.16 3.35 -6.09
CA ASN A 64 11.63 3.37 -6.08
C ASN A 64 12.20 2.96 -4.72
N GLU A 65 11.63 3.46 -3.61
CA GLU A 65 12.08 3.07 -2.26
C GLU A 65 11.88 1.57 -2.01
N ILE A 66 10.81 0.96 -2.55
CA ILE A 66 10.60 -0.48 -2.48
C ILE A 66 11.59 -1.22 -3.37
N ASP A 67 11.89 -0.72 -4.57
CA ASP A 67 12.91 -1.31 -5.46
C ASP A 67 14.29 -1.30 -4.76
N GLU A 68 14.68 -0.21 -4.11
CA GLU A 68 15.91 -0.12 -3.31
C GLU A 68 15.90 -1.09 -2.13
N LEU A 69 14.80 -1.15 -1.37
CA LEU A 69 14.63 -2.10 -0.27
C LEU A 69 14.91 -3.54 -0.74
N MET A 70 14.37 -3.92 -1.90
CA MET A 70 14.48 -5.29 -2.41
C MET A 70 15.91 -5.66 -2.82
N ILE A 71 16.72 -4.70 -3.26
CA ILE A 71 18.06 -4.94 -3.80
C ILE A 71 19.16 -4.73 -2.74
N MET A 72 19.03 -3.75 -1.84
CA MET A 72 20.10 -3.35 -0.93
C MET A 72 20.13 -4.16 0.37
N ASP A 73 21.31 -4.66 0.78
CA ASP A 73 21.45 -5.42 2.03
C ASP A 73 21.27 -4.58 3.29
N GLU A 74 21.70 -3.33 3.25
CA GLU A 74 21.53 -2.32 4.31
C GLU A 74 20.81 -1.11 3.71
N TYR A 75 19.63 -0.81 4.22
CA TYR A 75 18.80 0.27 3.71
C TYR A 75 17.80 0.70 4.77
N VAL A 76 17.55 2.01 4.91
CA VAL A 76 16.58 2.55 5.85
C VAL A 76 15.97 3.81 5.25
N ASN A 77 14.64 3.81 5.10
CA ASN A 77 13.90 5.02 4.75
C ASN A 77 12.51 5.02 5.40
N THR A 78 11.86 6.17 5.40
CA THR A 78 10.44 6.31 5.75
C THR A 78 9.77 7.17 4.69
N PHE A 79 8.93 6.54 3.88
CA PHE A 79 8.08 7.22 2.92
C PHE A 79 6.88 7.83 3.64
N LYS A 80 6.61 9.10 3.34
CA LYS A 80 5.45 9.85 3.83
C LYS A 80 4.83 10.54 2.62
N PRO A 81 3.57 10.24 2.26
CA PRO A 81 2.90 11.01 1.22
C PRO A 81 2.81 12.48 1.65
N LEU A 82 2.92 13.41 0.70
CA LEU A 82 3.01 14.83 1.01
C LEU A 82 1.75 15.36 1.73
N ASP A 83 0.57 14.95 1.26
CA ASP A 83 -0.74 15.46 1.73
C ASP A 83 -1.60 14.38 2.43
N ASP A 84 -0.98 13.29 2.88
CA ASP A 84 -1.67 12.26 3.67
C ASP A 84 -0.98 12.04 5.02
N PRO A 85 -1.41 12.76 6.07
CA PRO A 85 -0.82 12.63 7.39
C PRO A 85 -1.26 11.35 8.12
N TYR A 86 -2.21 10.59 7.55
CA TYR A 86 -2.79 9.41 8.19
C TYR A 86 -2.01 8.13 7.91
N LEU A 87 -0.97 8.19 7.06
CA LEU A 87 -0.17 7.04 6.68
C LEU A 87 1.32 7.36 6.56
N ASP A 88 2.16 6.46 7.07
CA ASP A 88 3.56 6.38 6.65
C ASP A 88 3.99 4.94 6.39
N ILE A 89 5.07 4.79 5.62
CA ILE A 89 5.65 3.48 5.29
C ILE A 89 7.13 3.50 5.69
N VAL A 90 7.49 2.63 6.64
CA VAL A 90 8.87 2.44 7.07
C VAL A 90 9.46 1.26 6.31
N LEU A 91 10.58 1.50 5.62
CA LEU A 91 11.33 0.52 4.85
C LEU A 91 12.69 0.30 5.49
N LYS A 92 13.06 -0.96 5.72
CA LYS A 92 14.33 -1.31 6.34
C LYS A 92 14.86 -2.64 5.83
N SER A 93 16.09 -2.66 5.35
CA SER A 93 16.89 -3.87 5.19
C SER A 93 18.05 -3.86 6.19
N LYS A 94 18.27 -5.00 6.84
CA LYS A 94 19.46 -5.24 7.66
C LYS A 94 19.97 -6.65 7.42
N SER A 95 21.23 -6.78 6.99
CA SER A 95 21.86 -8.06 6.67
C SER A 95 20.99 -8.90 5.71
N GLY A 96 20.46 -8.25 4.67
CA GLY A 96 19.59 -8.86 3.64
C GLY A 96 18.14 -9.11 4.07
N LYS A 97 17.79 -8.96 5.36
CA LYS A 97 16.40 -9.14 5.85
C LYS A 97 15.58 -7.90 5.59
N LYS A 98 14.54 -8.02 4.76
CA LYS A 98 13.65 -6.93 4.37
C LYS A 98 12.48 -6.78 5.35
N HIS A 99 12.22 -5.55 5.73
CA HIS A 99 11.14 -5.16 6.62
C HIS A 99 10.41 -3.96 6.01
N LEU A 100 9.10 -4.12 5.79
CA LEU A 100 8.22 -3.02 5.41
C LEU A 100 7.07 -2.98 6.41
N ARG A 101 6.87 -1.80 7.00
CA ARG A 101 5.80 -1.55 7.98
C ARG A 101 4.98 -0.35 7.52
N ILE A 102 3.67 -0.51 7.45
CA ILE A 102 2.73 0.58 7.19
C ILE A 102 2.13 1.00 8.53
N ASN A 103 2.22 2.28 8.88
CA ASN A 103 1.56 2.84 10.05
C ASN A 103 0.32 3.62 9.63
N PHE A 104 -0.82 3.27 10.21
CA PHE A 104 -2.10 3.93 9.99
C PHE A 104 -2.50 4.73 11.22
N TYR A 105 -2.57 6.05 11.11
CA TYR A 105 -2.82 6.96 12.24
C TYR A 105 -4.32 7.29 12.38
N TRP A 106 -4.84 7.27 13.61
CA TRP A 106 -6.24 7.65 13.90
C TRP A 106 -6.42 9.17 13.96
N ASP A 107 -5.50 9.84 14.65
CA ASP A 107 -5.46 11.28 14.80
C ASP A 107 -4.01 11.75 14.58
N PRO A 108 -3.69 12.26 13.38
CA PRO A 108 -2.34 12.69 13.08
C PRO A 108 -1.95 13.98 13.79
N THR A 109 -2.92 14.73 14.33
CA THR A 109 -2.70 16.02 14.97
C THR A 109 -2.44 15.92 16.48
N GLU A 110 -3.01 14.93 17.18
CA GLU A 110 -3.05 14.98 18.65
C GLU A 110 -2.42 13.77 19.38
N SER A 111 -2.47 12.54 18.86
CA SER A 111 -2.18 11.35 19.69
C SER A 111 -1.03 10.44 19.24
N ARG A 112 -0.58 10.50 17.97
CA ARG A 112 0.32 9.49 17.35
C ARG A 112 -0.17 8.03 17.51
N ASP A 113 -1.41 7.80 17.91
CA ASP A 113 -1.97 6.46 18.00
C ASP A 113 -2.09 5.89 16.59
N HIS A 114 -1.45 4.75 16.37
CA HIS A 114 -1.40 4.11 15.07
C HIS A 114 -1.48 2.60 15.15
N LEU A 115 -2.02 2.01 14.09
CA LEU A 115 -1.91 0.59 13.82
C LEU A 115 -0.73 0.34 12.88
N SER A 116 0.25 -0.42 13.34
CA SER A 116 1.33 -0.91 12.47
C SER A 116 0.98 -2.26 11.84
N VAL A 117 1.12 -2.34 10.52
CA VAL A 117 0.99 -3.57 9.74
C VAL A 117 2.34 -3.92 9.13
N TYR A 118 2.82 -5.11 9.42
CA TYR A 118 4.09 -5.63 8.89
C TYR A 118 3.84 -6.53 7.69
N LEU A 119 4.51 -6.23 6.58
CA LEU A 119 4.47 -7.07 5.38
C LEU A 119 5.65 -8.04 5.38
N ASN A 120 5.37 -9.30 5.04
CA ASN A 120 6.42 -10.27 4.73
C ASN A 120 6.98 -10.05 3.32
N SER A 121 8.10 -10.69 2.99
CA SER A 121 8.77 -10.52 1.68
C SER A 121 7.82 -10.72 0.50
N LYS A 122 6.94 -11.72 0.54
CA LYS A 122 6.00 -11.96 -0.56
C LYS A 122 4.96 -10.85 -0.69
N GLN A 123 4.51 -10.30 0.44
CA GLN A 123 3.59 -9.16 0.44
C GLN A 123 4.26 -7.88 -0.06
N ILE A 124 5.55 -7.69 0.21
CA ILE A 124 6.35 -6.57 -0.34
C ILE A 124 6.45 -6.69 -1.87
N GLU A 125 6.75 -7.88 -2.39
CA GLU A 125 6.75 -8.14 -3.84
C GLU A 125 5.39 -7.86 -4.48
N ASN A 126 4.31 -8.31 -3.85
CA ASN A 126 2.96 -8.08 -4.36
C ASN A 126 2.60 -6.59 -4.35
N LEU A 127 3.00 -5.84 -3.31
CA LEU A 127 2.83 -4.39 -3.25
C LEU A 127 3.61 -3.70 -4.37
N ASN A 128 4.87 -4.07 -4.61
CA ASN A 128 5.67 -3.53 -5.71
C ASN A 128 5.01 -3.76 -7.07
N MET A 129 4.48 -4.96 -7.31
CA MET A 129 3.76 -5.31 -8.53
C MET A 129 2.48 -4.48 -8.70
N TYR A 130 1.71 -4.31 -7.62
CA TYR A 130 0.50 -3.48 -7.62
C TYR A 130 0.81 -2.00 -7.89
N LEU A 131 1.84 -1.45 -7.26
CA LEU A 131 2.28 -0.07 -7.50
C LEU A 131 2.81 0.13 -8.92
N SER A 132 3.53 -0.85 -9.47
CA SER A 132 3.97 -0.83 -10.86
C SER A 132 2.79 -0.82 -11.85
N LEU A 133 1.69 -1.52 -11.52
CA LEU A 133 0.46 -1.46 -12.30
C LEU A 133 -0.19 -0.07 -12.17
N ALA A 134 -0.26 0.47 -10.94
CA ALA A 134 -0.88 1.77 -10.66
C ALA A 134 -0.15 2.94 -11.33
N THR A 135 1.17 2.87 -11.46
CA THR A 135 2.00 3.87 -12.17
C THR A 135 2.07 3.64 -13.67
N GLY A 136 1.46 2.57 -14.20
CA GLY A 136 1.52 2.21 -15.61
C GLY A 136 2.88 1.67 -16.09
N LYS A 137 3.83 1.41 -15.17
CA LYS A 137 5.11 0.74 -15.46
C LYS A 137 4.90 -0.66 -16.05
N ILE A 138 3.81 -1.32 -15.66
CA ILE A 138 3.31 -2.57 -16.25
C ILE A 138 1.81 -2.47 -16.52
N THR A 139 1.29 -3.39 -17.34
CA THR A 139 -0.14 -3.47 -17.67
C THR A 139 -0.78 -4.73 -17.08
N LYS A 140 -2.12 -4.79 -17.12
CA LYS A 140 -2.91 -5.97 -16.71
C LYS A 140 -2.55 -7.25 -17.48
N ASP A 141 -1.92 -7.13 -18.64
CA ASP A 141 -1.51 -8.28 -19.44
C ASP A 141 -0.29 -9.03 -18.87
N ASN A 142 0.44 -8.40 -17.95
CA ASN A 142 1.58 -8.99 -17.27
C ASN A 142 1.18 -10.28 -16.53
N GLU A 143 1.93 -11.38 -16.76
CA GLU A 143 1.63 -12.70 -16.18
C GLU A 143 1.59 -12.68 -14.65
N GLN A 144 2.47 -11.92 -14.00
CA GLN A 144 2.50 -11.82 -12.54
C GLN A 144 1.24 -11.11 -12.01
N ILE A 145 0.74 -10.10 -12.71
CA ILE A 145 -0.52 -9.43 -12.36
C ILE A 145 -1.70 -10.40 -12.47
N LYS A 146 -1.76 -11.21 -13.53
CA LYS A 146 -2.77 -12.26 -13.69
C LYS A 146 -2.74 -13.26 -12.54
N ILE A 147 -1.55 -13.72 -12.15
CA ILE A 147 -1.38 -14.61 -10.99
C ILE A 147 -1.92 -13.97 -9.70
N LEU A 148 -1.70 -12.67 -9.49
CA LEU A 148 -2.24 -11.99 -8.30
C LEU A 148 -3.77 -11.92 -8.29
N TYR A 149 -4.40 -11.76 -9.46
CA TYR A 149 -5.86 -11.85 -9.60
C TYR A 149 -6.37 -13.27 -9.32
N ASP A 150 -5.73 -14.29 -9.90
CA ASP A 150 -6.11 -15.69 -9.72
C ASP A 150 -5.99 -16.14 -8.25
N GLN A 151 -5.03 -15.58 -7.51
CA GLN A 151 -4.85 -15.83 -6.07
C GLN A 151 -5.79 -15.00 -5.18
N GLY A 152 -6.57 -14.08 -5.76
CA GLY A 152 -7.41 -13.15 -5.00
C GLY A 152 -6.60 -12.14 -4.16
N ILE A 153 -5.32 -11.94 -4.47
CA ILE A 153 -4.45 -10.94 -3.80
C ILE A 153 -4.71 -9.56 -4.39
N LEU A 154 -4.89 -9.49 -5.71
CA LEU A 154 -5.39 -8.33 -6.43
C LEU A 154 -6.84 -8.63 -6.81
N GLN A 155 -7.74 -7.68 -6.58
CA GLN A 155 -9.18 -7.84 -6.84
C GLN A 155 -9.78 -6.51 -7.29
N GLY A 156 -10.97 -6.53 -7.88
CA GLY A 156 -11.53 -5.37 -8.59
C GLY A 156 -11.17 -5.38 -10.07
N ASP A 157 -11.82 -4.53 -10.87
CA ASP A 157 -11.69 -4.41 -12.32
C ASP A 157 -11.34 -2.98 -12.77
#